data_AF-A0A834EUH4-F1
#
_entry.id   AF-A0A834EUH4-F1
#
_cell.length_a   1.000
_cell.length_b   1.000
_cell.length_c   1.000
_cell.angle_alpha   90.00
_cell.angle_beta   90.00
_cell.angle_gamma   90.00
#
_symmetry.space_group_name_H-M   'P 1'
#
loop_
_entity.id
_entity.type
_entity.pdbx_description
1 polymer ?
#
loop_
_entity_poly.entity_id
_entity_poly.type
_entity_poly.pdbx_seq_one_letter_code
_entity_poly.pdbx_strand_id
1 'polypeptide(L)'
;MAQSIYGGRVDNEFDQRLLNTFLERLFTTKSFDSEFKLACKVDGHKDIQMPDGIRREEFVQWVELLPDTQTPSWLGLPNNAERVLLTTQGVDMISKMLKMQMLEDEDDLAYAEAEKKARADSTPDGRPAWMRTLHTTASNWLRLVPQTLSHLRRTVENIKDPLFRFFEREVKMGARLLQDVRQDLADVVQVCEGKKKQTNYLRTLINELVKGILPRSWSHYTVPAGMTVIQWVSDFSERIKQLQNISLAAASGGAKELKNIHVCLGGLFVPEAYITATRQYVAQANSWSLEELCLEVSVTTLQNAALDACSFGVTGLKLQGATCGNNKLSLSNAISTALPLTQLRWVKQTNAEKKANVVTLPVYLNFTRADLIFTVDFEIATREDPRSFYERGVAVLCTE
;
A
#
# COMPACT_ATOMS: atom_id res chain seq x y z
N MET A 1 0.97 28.46 16.24
CA MET A 1 0.66 28.07 14.84
C MET A 1 0.75 26.56 14.65
N ALA A 2 1.89 25.95 14.99
CA ALA A 2 2.14 24.51 14.86
C ALA A 2 1.14 23.62 15.61
N GLN A 3 0.92 23.83 16.92
CA GLN A 3 0.14 22.90 17.76
C GLN A 3 -1.37 23.17 17.74
N SER A 4 -1.78 24.45 17.77
CA SER A 4 -3.18 24.82 18.05
C SER A 4 -4.00 25.24 16.83
N ILE A 5 -3.37 25.81 15.80
CA ILE A 5 -4.10 26.38 14.64
C ILE A 5 -4.10 25.39 13.48
N TYR A 6 -2.91 25.05 12.97
CA TYR A 6 -2.79 24.10 11.86
C TYR A 6 -2.69 22.66 12.37
N GLY A 7 -1.89 22.39 13.41
CA GLY A 7 -1.73 21.04 13.94
C GLY A 7 -2.94 20.46 14.65
N GLY A 8 -3.90 21.30 15.06
CA GLY A 8 -5.15 20.81 15.66
C GLY A 8 -6.03 19.98 14.72
N ARG A 9 -5.72 19.97 13.40
CA ARG A 9 -6.38 19.13 12.38
C ARG A 9 -5.46 18.03 11.83
N VAL A 10 -4.25 17.92 12.35
CA VAL A 10 -3.23 16.98 11.85
C VAL A 10 -3.15 15.80 12.81
N ASP A 11 -3.60 14.64 12.34
CA ASP A 11 -3.69 13.43 13.16
C ASP A 11 -2.43 12.55 13.05
N ASN A 12 -1.55 12.84 12.07
CA ASN A 12 -0.35 12.07 11.76
C ASN A 12 0.92 12.82 12.20
N GLU A 13 1.78 12.17 12.98
CA GLU A 13 3.04 12.74 13.46
C GLU A 13 3.97 13.18 12.31
N PHE A 14 3.95 12.45 11.20
CA PHE A 14 4.75 12.78 10.02
C PHE A 14 4.29 14.08 9.35
N ASP A 15 2.98 14.29 9.29
CA ASP A 15 2.39 15.52 8.76
C ASP A 15 2.62 16.69 9.74
N GLN A 16 2.59 16.43 11.04
CA GLN A 16 2.94 17.43 12.06
C GLN A 16 4.41 17.85 11.93
N ARG A 17 5.31 16.89 11.68
CA ARG A 17 6.73 17.17 11.42
C ARG A 17 6.95 17.96 10.14
N LEU A 18 6.21 17.65 9.07
CA LEU A 18 6.24 18.42 7.83
C LEU A 18 5.76 19.86 8.06
N LEU A 19 4.65 20.04 8.77
CA LEU A 19 4.14 21.35 9.16
C LEU A 19 5.18 22.14 9.97
N ASN A 20 5.81 21.51 10.97
CA ASN A 20 6.86 22.14 11.75
C ASN A 20 8.04 22.55 10.87
N THR A 21 8.43 21.72 9.90
CA THR A 21 9.52 22.02 8.95
C THR A 21 9.23 23.28 8.14
N PHE A 22 8.00 23.44 7.63
CA PHE A 22 7.60 24.67 6.93
C PHE A 22 7.62 25.89 7.85
N LEU A 23 7.11 25.76 9.07
CA LEU A 23 7.08 26.86 10.03
C LEU A 23 8.50 27.28 10.46
N GLU A 24 9.38 26.32 10.73
CA GLU A 24 10.79 26.55 11.07
C GLU A 24 11.61 27.14 9.91
N ARG A 25 11.14 27.02 8.66
CA ARG A 25 11.80 27.61 7.50
C ARG A 25 11.29 29.01 7.22
N LEU A 26 9.97 29.17 7.14
CA LEU A 26 9.30 30.39 6.67
C LEU A 26 9.11 31.44 7.77
N PHE A 27 8.92 31.01 9.02
CA PHE A 27 8.70 31.91 10.16
C PHE A 27 9.97 31.99 11.02
N THR A 28 11.05 32.52 10.43
CA THR A 28 12.32 32.78 11.13
C THR A 28 12.77 34.21 10.92
N THR A 29 13.73 34.68 11.72
CA THR A 29 14.27 36.04 11.55
C THR A 29 14.86 36.27 10.16
N LYS A 30 15.36 35.21 9.51
CA LYS A 30 15.91 35.26 8.14
C LYS A 30 14.85 35.56 7.09
N SER A 31 13.56 35.33 7.37
CA SER A 31 12.52 35.68 6.41
C SER A 31 12.27 37.17 6.28
N PHE A 32 12.86 38.01 7.15
CA PHE A 32 12.87 39.47 6.97
C PHE A 32 14.03 39.97 6.11
N ASP A 33 14.94 39.09 5.66
CA ASP A 33 16.03 39.46 4.77
C ASP A 33 15.49 39.73 3.35
N SER A 34 15.98 40.79 2.70
CA SER A 34 15.46 41.28 1.41
C SER A 34 15.57 40.26 0.25
N GLU A 35 16.51 39.31 0.31
CA GLU A 35 16.65 38.25 -0.69
C GLU A 35 16.11 36.88 -0.21
N PHE A 36 15.18 36.86 0.75
CA PHE A 36 14.64 35.61 1.25
C PHE A 36 13.92 34.82 0.15
N LYS A 37 14.30 33.55 0.01
CA LYS A 37 13.76 32.64 -1.01
C LYS A 37 12.63 31.80 -0.41
N LEU A 38 11.42 31.96 -0.93
CA LEU A 38 10.25 31.18 -0.54
C LEU A 38 10.36 29.73 -1.04
N ALA A 39 10.85 29.56 -2.26
CA ALA A 39 11.14 28.28 -2.88
C ALA A 39 12.42 28.38 -3.73
N CYS A 40 13.32 27.42 -3.55
CA CYS A 40 14.59 27.35 -4.27
C CYS A 40 14.49 26.34 -5.41
N LYS A 41 15.17 26.62 -6.54
CA LYS A 41 15.33 25.69 -7.66
C LYS A 41 14.00 25.16 -8.24
N VAL A 42 12.99 26.02 -8.34
CA VAL A 42 11.75 25.72 -9.07
C VAL A 42 12.11 25.38 -10.51
N ASP A 43 11.71 24.18 -10.93
CA ASP A 43 12.01 23.59 -12.24
C ASP A 43 13.52 23.58 -12.59
N GLY A 44 14.38 23.53 -11.57
CA GLY A 44 15.84 23.49 -11.71
C GLY A 44 16.52 24.81 -12.07
N HIS A 45 15.77 25.89 -12.29
CA HIS A 45 16.32 27.12 -12.85
C HIS A 45 15.83 28.43 -12.22
N LYS A 46 14.71 28.44 -11.47
CA LYS A 46 14.12 29.68 -10.95
C LYS A 46 13.99 29.64 -9.43
N ASP A 47 14.44 30.69 -8.76
CA ASP A 47 14.16 30.92 -7.35
C ASP A 47 12.96 31.87 -7.23
N ILE A 48 12.10 31.63 -6.24
CA ILE A 48 10.99 32.52 -5.91
C ILE A 48 11.39 33.33 -4.69
N GLN A 49 11.52 34.63 -4.88
CA GLN A 49 11.89 35.58 -3.84
C GLN A 49 10.65 36.18 -3.19
N MET A 50 10.76 36.45 -1.89
CA MET A 50 9.75 37.19 -1.17
C MET A 50 9.78 38.67 -1.61
N PRO A 51 8.63 39.34 -1.79
CA PRO A 51 8.63 40.77 -2.13
C PRO A 51 9.06 41.62 -0.94
N ASP A 52 9.89 42.65 -1.20
CA ASP A 52 10.35 43.64 -0.22
C ASP A 52 9.28 44.68 0.17
N GLY A 53 8.06 44.53 -0.36
CA GLY A 53 6.98 45.47 -0.13
C GLY A 53 6.59 45.54 1.34
N ILE A 54 6.25 46.74 1.81
CA ILE A 54 5.73 46.94 3.19
C ILE A 54 4.23 47.20 3.19
N ARG A 55 3.63 47.47 2.02
CA ARG A 55 2.20 47.77 1.87
C ARG A 55 1.47 46.61 1.20
N ARG A 56 0.19 46.43 1.57
CA ARG A 56 -0.69 45.41 0.98
C ARG A 56 -0.75 45.47 -0.55
N GLU A 57 -0.79 46.67 -1.13
CA GLU A 57 -0.87 46.86 -2.59
C GLU A 57 0.34 46.28 -3.33
N GLU A 58 1.54 46.42 -2.76
CA GLU A 58 2.78 45.86 -3.32
C GLU A 58 2.77 44.33 -3.29
N PHE A 59 2.25 43.73 -2.20
CA PHE A 59 2.06 42.28 -2.13
C PHE A 59 1.04 41.79 -3.17
N VAL A 60 -0.05 42.53 -3.40
CA VAL A 60 -1.06 42.16 -4.42
C VAL A 60 -0.46 42.23 -5.82
N GLN A 61 0.27 43.30 -6.14
CA GLN A 61 0.97 43.42 -7.43
C GLN A 61 1.98 42.29 -7.63
N TRP A 62 2.71 41.89 -6.59
CA TRP A 62 3.61 40.75 -6.67
C TRP A 62 2.88 39.44 -6.97
N VAL A 63 1.72 39.19 -6.35
CA VAL A 63 0.89 38.00 -6.64
C VAL A 63 0.39 38.01 -8.10
N GLU A 64 -0.03 39.17 -8.62
CA GLU A 64 -0.48 39.32 -10.02
C GLU A 64 0.65 39.11 -11.04
N LEU A 65 1.91 39.30 -10.64
CA LEU A 65 3.09 39.06 -11.48
C LEU A 65 3.53 37.58 -11.51
N LEU A 66 2.95 36.72 -10.66
CA LEU A 66 3.27 35.30 -10.66
C LEU A 66 2.70 34.59 -11.91
N PRO A 67 3.38 33.55 -12.42
CA PRO A 67 2.86 32.77 -13.54
C PRO A 67 1.61 31.97 -13.15
N ASP A 68 0.65 31.86 -14.07
CA ASP A 68 -0.56 31.05 -13.88
C ASP A 68 -0.26 29.54 -13.74
N THR A 69 0.75 29.06 -14.46
CA THR A 69 1.16 27.66 -14.40
C THR A 69 2.13 27.44 -13.25
N GLN A 70 1.64 26.81 -12.18
CA GLN A 70 2.42 26.40 -11.02
C GLN A 70 2.85 24.93 -11.12
N THR A 71 4.03 24.61 -10.59
CA THR A 71 4.54 23.23 -10.52
C THR A 71 4.68 22.78 -9.06
N PRO A 72 4.66 21.47 -8.74
CA PRO A 72 4.87 20.99 -7.37
C PRO A 72 6.22 21.40 -6.77
N SER A 73 7.20 21.75 -7.60
CA SER A 73 8.50 22.24 -7.14
C SER A 73 8.41 23.50 -6.27
N TRP A 74 7.33 24.29 -6.38
CA TRP A 74 7.05 25.42 -5.50
C TRP A 74 6.88 24.99 -4.04
N LEU A 75 6.40 23.76 -3.82
CA LEU A 75 6.19 23.15 -2.51
C LEU A 75 7.40 22.35 -2.03
N GLY A 76 8.51 22.35 -2.78
CA GLY A 76 9.66 21.48 -2.53
C GLY A 76 9.45 20.03 -2.99
N LEU A 77 8.34 19.74 -3.67
CA LEU A 77 8.04 18.41 -4.20
C LEU A 77 8.69 18.20 -5.57
N PRO A 78 9.03 16.96 -5.95
CA PRO A 78 9.50 16.69 -7.32
C PRO A 78 8.36 16.93 -8.32
N ASN A 79 8.66 17.47 -9.50
CA ASN A 79 7.66 17.67 -10.56
C ASN A 79 6.93 16.39 -10.97
N ASN A 80 7.56 15.22 -10.75
CA ASN A 80 6.93 13.94 -11.00
C ASN A 80 5.76 13.63 -10.05
N ALA A 81 5.61 14.34 -8.93
CA ALA A 81 4.44 14.24 -8.05
C ALA A 81 3.15 14.66 -8.76
N GLU A 82 3.20 15.69 -9.61
CA GLU A 82 2.06 16.11 -10.44
C GLU A 82 1.64 15.01 -11.40
N ARG A 83 2.63 14.33 -12.00
CA ARG A 83 2.36 13.21 -12.90
C ARG A 83 1.61 12.08 -12.19
N VAL A 84 1.94 11.79 -10.94
CA VAL A 84 1.21 10.79 -10.13
C VAL A 84 -0.22 11.27 -9.89
N LEU A 85 -0.40 12.50 -9.43
CA LEU A 85 -1.73 13.07 -9.17
C LEU A 85 -2.62 13.03 -10.43
N LEU A 86 -2.09 13.50 -11.56
CA LEU A 86 -2.80 13.49 -12.85
C LEU A 86 -3.10 12.06 -13.33
N THR A 87 -2.19 11.11 -13.09
CA THR A 87 -2.44 9.69 -13.41
C THR A 87 -3.56 9.13 -12.55
N THR A 88 -3.56 9.38 -11.24
CA THR A 88 -4.64 8.95 -10.33
C THR A 88 -5.98 9.58 -10.72
N GLN A 89 -6.00 10.89 -11.01
CA GLN A 89 -7.21 11.56 -11.50
C GLN A 89 -7.69 10.98 -12.83
N GLY A 90 -6.78 10.60 -13.73
CA GLY A 90 -7.09 9.90 -14.97
C GLY A 90 -7.69 8.52 -14.74
N VAL A 91 -7.10 7.71 -13.85
CA VAL A 91 -7.65 6.40 -13.45
C VAL A 91 -9.03 6.56 -12.82
N ASP A 92 -9.22 7.54 -11.95
CA ASP A 92 -10.52 7.84 -11.33
C ASP A 92 -11.56 8.28 -12.37
N MET A 93 -11.17 9.10 -13.34
CA MET A 93 -12.03 9.52 -14.45
C MET A 93 -12.48 8.31 -15.27
N ILE A 94 -11.54 7.45 -15.68
CA ILE A 94 -11.84 6.22 -16.43
C ILE A 94 -12.74 5.29 -15.61
N SER A 95 -12.46 5.13 -14.31
CA SER A 95 -13.28 4.32 -13.41
C SER A 95 -14.70 4.87 -13.26
N LYS A 96 -14.85 6.20 -13.24
CA LYS A 96 -16.17 6.86 -13.22
C LYS A 96 -16.90 6.69 -14.56
N MET A 97 -16.21 6.82 -15.69
CA MET A 97 -16.82 6.61 -17.01
C MET A 97 -17.28 5.15 -17.19
N LEU A 98 -16.46 4.18 -16.76
CA LEU A 98 -16.85 2.77 -16.75
C LEU A 98 -18.12 2.55 -15.92
N LYS A 99 -18.20 3.13 -14.71
CA LYS A 99 -19.40 3.06 -13.88
C LYS A 99 -20.62 3.66 -14.56
N MET A 100 -20.48 4.75 -15.31
CA MET A 100 -21.59 5.35 -16.06
C MET A 100 -22.07 4.44 -17.19
N GLN A 101 -21.14 3.85 -17.97
CA GLN A 101 -21.48 2.87 -19.00
C GLN A 101 -22.20 1.65 -18.42
N MET A 102 -21.78 1.16 -17.25
CA MET A 102 -22.42 0.01 -16.59
C MET A 102 -23.82 0.31 -16.04
N LEU A 103 -24.17 1.59 -15.80
CA LEU A 103 -25.54 2.00 -15.44
C LEU A 103 -26.45 2.02 -16.68
N GLU A 104 -25.91 2.33 -17.86
CA GLU A 104 -26.66 2.22 -19.13
C GLU A 104 -27.00 0.75 -19.43
N ASP A 105 -26.08 -0.18 -19.13
CA ASP A 105 -26.32 -1.63 -19.23
C ASP A 105 -27.32 -2.16 -18.17
N GLU A 106 -27.52 -1.46 -17.03
CA GLU A 106 -28.50 -1.85 -16.01
C GLU A 106 -29.95 -1.67 -16.48
N ASP A 107 -30.22 -0.62 -17.28
CA ASP A 107 -31.52 -0.47 -17.91
C ASP A 107 -31.77 -1.66 -18.86
N ASP A 108 -30.80 -2.04 -19.69
CA ASP A 108 -30.92 -3.21 -20.57
C ASP A 108 -31.11 -4.54 -19.80
N LEU A 109 -30.51 -4.69 -18.61
CA LEU A 109 -30.70 -5.86 -17.75
C LEU A 109 -32.10 -5.93 -17.12
N ALA A 110 -32.64 -4.79 -16.69
CA ALA A 110 -33.99 -4.68 -16.15
C ALA A 110 -35.05 -4.84 -17.26
N TYR A 111 -34.79 -4.32 -18.46
CA TYR A 111 -35.66 -4.47 -19.63
C TYR A 111 -35.59 -5.89 -20.23
N ALA A 112 -34.45 -6.61 -20.16
CA ALA A 112 -34.35 -8.00 -20.61
C ALA A 112 -35.23 -8.98 -19.80
N GLU A 113 -35.55 -8.66 -18.54
CA GLU A 113 -36.51 -9.42 -17.74
C GLU A 113 -37.98 -9.16 -18.18
N ALA A 114 -38.27 -7.95 -18.68
CA ALA A 114 -39.58 -7.57 -19.21
C ALA A 114 -39.80 -8.05 -20.67
N GLU A 115 -38.78 -8.00 -21.52
CA GLU A 115 -38.85 -8.40 -22.94
C GLU A 115 -38.89 -9.92 -23.18
N LYS A 116 -38.57 -10.73 -22.16
CA LYS A 116 -38.73 -12.20 -22.21
C LYS A 116 -40.18 -12.67 -22.42
N LYS A 117 -41.18 -11.78 -22.34
CA LYS A 117 -42.57 -12.09 -22.74
C LYS A 117 -42.87 -11.89 -24.22
N ALA A 118 -41.98 -11.30 -25.03
CA ALA A 118 -42.33 -10.89 -26.40
C ALA A 118 -41.43 -11.40 -27.54
N ARG A 119 -40.20 -11.90 -27.29
CA ARG A 119 -39.36 -12.44 -28.38
C ARG A 119 -38.66 -13.74 -28.00
N ALA A 120 -39.28 -14.83 -28.42
CA ALA A 120 -38.58 -16.09 -28.68
C ALA A 120 -37.81 -15.93 -30.00
N ASP A 121 -36.57 -15.44 -29.94
CA ASP A 121 -35.68 -15.52 -31.11
C ASP A 121 -34.25 -15.94 -30.74
N SER A 122 -34.03 -17.25 -30.95
CA SER A 122 -32.84 -17.95 -31.44
C SER A 122 -31.43 -17.35 -31.23
N THR A 123 -30.81 -17.72 -30.11
CA THR A 123 -29.37 -18.08 -30.07
C THR A 123 -29.25 -19.51 -29.54
N PRO A 124 -28.28 -20.34 -30.01
CA PRO A 124 -28.25 -21.77 -29.72
C PRO A 124 -28.08 -22.14 -28.23
N ASP A 125 -27.76 -21.15 -27.37
CA ASP A 125 -27.55 -21.34 -25.93
C ASP A 125 -28.58 -20.57 -25.06
N GLY A 126 -29.50 -19.78 -25.63
CA GLY A 126 -30.60 -19.11 -24.89
C GLY A 126 -30.21 -18.15 -23.74
N ARG A 127 -28.92 -17.97 -23.45
CA ARG A 127 -28.37 -17.22 -22.32
C ARG A 127 -28.02 -15.78 -22.72
N PRO A 128 -28.30 -14.77 -21.86
CA PRO A 128 -27.87 -13.39 -22.06
C PRO A 128 -26.34 -13.24 -22.22
N ALA A 129 -25.90 -12.19 -22.91
CA ALA A 129 -24.48 -11.94 -23.16
C ALA A 129 -23.66 -11.74 -21.86
N TRP A 130 -24.17 -10.96 -20.91
CA TRP A 130 -23.55 -10.75 -19.59
C TRP A 130 -23.30 -12.05 -18.84
N MET A 131 -24.22 -13.02 -18.95
CA MET A 131 -24.14 -14.32 -18.26
C MET A 131 -23.01 -15.18 -18.84
N ARG A 132 -22.76 -15.11 -20.15
CA ARG A 132 -21.64 -15.80 -20.80
C ARG A 132 -20.30 -15.19 -20.41
N THR A 133 -20.21 -13.86 -20.40
CA THR A 133 -19.02 -13.14 -19.95
C THR A 133 -18.71 -13.42 -18.49
N LEU A 134 -19.73 -13.38 -17.62
CA LEU A 134 -19.58 -13.70 -16.20
C LEU A 134 -19.18 -15.16 -15.97
N HIS A 135 -19.77 -16.11 -16.70
CA HIS A 135 -19.37 -17.53 -16.61
C HIS A 135 -17.90 -17.71 -16.98
N THR A 136 -17.45 -17.09 -18.07
CA THR A 136 -16.07 -17.20 -18.56
C THR A 136 -15.10 -16.57 -17.55
N THR A 137 -15.41 -15.37 -17.06
CA THR A 137 -14.56 -14.64 -16.10
C THR A 137 -14.51 -15.33 -14.75
N ALA A 138 -15.64 -15.74 -14.17
CA ALA A 138 -15.70 -16.49 -12.91
C ALA A 138 -14.97 -17.83 -13.01
N SER A 139 -15.11 -18.54 -14.14
CA SER A 139 -14.38 -19.79 -14.39
C SER A 139 -12.86 -19.57 -14.47
N ASN A 140 -12.42 -18.48 -15.11
CA ASN A 140 -11.02 -18.12 -15.19
C ASN A 140 -10.46 -17.73 -13.82
N TRP A 141 -11.19 -16.93 -13.03
CA TRP A 141 -10.79 -16.58 -11.66
C TRP A 141 -10.72 -17.81 -10.75
N LEU A 142 -11.67 -18.75 -10.86
CA LEU A 142 -11.66 -20.00 -10.09
C LEU A 142 -10.44 -20.88 -10.41
N ARG A 143 -9.92 -20.81 -11.66
CA ARG A 143 -8.67 -21.46 -12.08
C ARG A 143 -7.42 -20.71 -11.62
N LEU A 144 -7.46 -19.38 -11.60
CA LEU A 144 -6.35 -18.53 -11.17
C LEU A 144 -6.09 -18.61 -9.66
N VAL A 145 -7.17 -18.64 -8.88
CA VAL A 145 -7.10 -18.75 -7.42
C VAL A 145 -6.70 -20.18 -7.04
N PRO A 146 -5.74 -20.38 -6.11
CA PRO A 146 -5.32 -21.73 -5.70
C PRO A 146 -6.48 -22.58 -5.17
N GLN A 147 -6.38 -23.91 -5.32
CA GLN A 147 -7.48 -24.81 -4.99
C GLN A 147 -7.64 -25.06 -3.50
N THR A 148 -6.53 -25.24 -2.80
CA THR A 148 -6.50 -25.54 -1.38
C THR A 148 -5.34 -24.82 -0.71
N LEU A 149 -5.54 -24.47 0.56
CA LEU A 149 -4.50 -23.92 1.41
C LEU A 149 -4.35 -24.85 2.62
N SER A 150 -3.20 -25.52 2.73
CA SER A 150 -2.92 -26.41 3.85
C SER A 150 -2.80 -25.61 5.14
N HIS A 151 -3.53 -26.03 6.18
CA HIS A 151 -3.38 -25.46 7.50
C HIS A 151 -2.03 -25.84 8.12
N LEU A 152 -1.45 -24.93 8.90
CA LEU A 152 -0.30 -25.25 9.73
C LEU A 152 -0.72 -26.23 10.83
N ARG A 153 0.08 -27.28 11.04
CA ARG A 153 -0.18 -28.27 12.08
C ARG A 153 0.32 -27.75 13.43
N ARG A 154 -0.61 -27.54 14.35
CA ARG A 154 -0.31 -27.08 15.71
C ARG A 154 0.35 -28.19 16.53
N THR A 155 1.51 -27.89 17.12
CA THR A 155 2.18 -28.72 18.12
C THR A 155 2.40 -27.91 19.40
N VAL A 156 2.65 -28.60 20.52
CA VAL A 156 2.89 -27.98 21.84
C VAL A 156 4.14 -27.10 21.84
N GLU A 157 5.13 -27.45 21.02
CA GLU A 157 6.39 -26.71 20.90
C GLU A 157 6.24 -25.48 19.99
N ASN A 158 5.63 -25.64 18.82
CA ASN A 158 5.51 -24.55 17.85
C ASN A 158 4.58 -23.44 18.32
N ILE A 159 3.56 -23.73 19.14
CA ILE A 159 2.65 -22.69 19.64
C ILE A 159 3.29 -21.73 20.65
N LYS A 160 4.45 -22.08 21.21
CA LYS A 160 5.19 -21.15 22.08
C LYS A 160 5.93 -20.10 21.25
N ASP A 161 6.10 -20.32 19.95
CA ASP A 161 6.73 -19.38 19.04
C ASP A 161 5.71 -18.32 18.57
N PRO A 162 5.93 -17.03 18.86
CA PRO A 162 5.03 -15.95 18.47
C PRO A 162 4.90 -15.80 16.96
N LEU A 163 5.96 -16.07 16.20
CA LEU A 163 5.97 -16.00 14.75
C LEU A 163 5.12 -17.12 14.14
N PHE A 164 5.22 -18.34 14.69
CA PHE A 164 4.36 -19.45 14.27
C PHE A 164 2.87 -19.14 14.52
N ARG A 165 2.53 -18.61 15.70
CA ARG A 165 1.14 -18.23 16.04
C ARG A 165 0.59 -17.18 15.09
N PHE A 166 1.41 -16.20 14.72
CA PHE A 166 1.05 -15.19 13.74
C PHE A 166 0.73 -15.83 12.38
N PHE A 167 1.64 -16.64 11.83
CA PHE A 167 1.42 -17.29 10.54
C PHE A 167 0.27 -18.28 10.55
N GLU A 168 0.07 -19.03 11.65
CA GLU A 168 -1.09 -19.90 11.82
C GLU A 168 -2.41 -19.11 11.71
N ARG A 169 -2.47 -17.92 12.35
CA ARG A 169 -3.63 -17.02 12.26
C ARG A 169 -3.85 -16.51 10.84
N GLU A 170 -2.80 -16.03 10.18
CA GLU A 170 -2.88 -15.53 8.80
C GLU A 170 -3.34 -16.61 7.82
N VAL A 171 -2.76 -17.81 7.90
CA VAL A 171 -3.14 -18.98 7.08
C VAL A 171 -4.58 -19.37 7.35
N LYS A 172 -5.05 -19.32 8.60
CA LYS A 172 -6.45 -19.60 8.94
C LYS A 172 -7.41 -18.57 8.35
N MET A 173 -7.06 -17.28 8.37
CA MET A 173 -7.86 -16.23 7.74
C MET A 173 -7.91 -16.41 6.23
N GLY A 174 -6.75 -16.62 5.60
CA GLY A 174 -6.66 -16.88 4.16
C GLY A 174 -7.43 -18.12 3.73
N ALA A 175 -7.38 -19.21 4.49
CA ALA A 175 -8.09 -20.44 4.18
C ALA A 175 -9.61 -20.27 4.18
N ARG A 176 -10.16 -19.56 5.17
CA ARG A 176 -11.59 -19.28 5.26
C ARG A 176 -12.06 -18.42 4.10
N LEU A 177 -11.38 -17.29 3.89
CA LEU A 177 -11.71 -16.38 2.78
C LEU A 177 -11.58 -17.08 1.43
N LEU A 178 -10.55 -17.90 1.24
CA LEU A 178 -10.36 -18.70 0.03
C LEU A 178 -11.52 -19.67 -0.18
N GLN A 179 -11.96 -20.37 0.87
CA GLN A 179 -13.08 -21.29 0.80
C GLN A 179 -14.37 -20.57 0.40
N ASP A 180 -14.65 -19.43 1.03
CA ASP A 180 -15.85 -18.63 0.76
C ASP A 180 -15.84 -18.10 -0.68
N VAL A 181 -14.74 -17.49 -1.14
CA VAL A 181 -14.58 -16.99 -2.52
C VAL A 181 -14.71 -18.11 -3.54
N ARG A 182 -14.10 -19.27 -3.29
CA ARG A 182 -14.20 -20.41 -4.22
C ARG A 182 -15.62 -20.96 -4.28
N GLN A 183 -16.31 -21.04 -3.14
CA GLN A 183 -17.71 -21.49 -3.08
C GLN A 183 -18.62 -20.51 -3.84
N ASP A 184 -18.44 -19.22 -3.63
CA ASP A 184 -19.19 -18.16 -4.31
C ASP A 184 -18.98 -18.21 -5.82
N LEU A 185 -17.72 -18.31 -6.27
CA LEU A 185 -17.40 -18.43 -7.70
C LEU A 185 -17.99 -19.71 -8.30
N ALA A 186 -17.88 -20.85 -7.61
CA ALA A 186 -18.45 -22.12 -8.08
C ALA A 186 -19.99 -22.06 -8.17
N ASP A 187 -20.64 -21.38 -7.23
CA ASP A 187 -22.08 -21.17 -7.24
C ASP A 187 -22.52 -20.25 -8.37
N VAL A 188 -21.77 -19.17 -8.64
CA VAL A 188 -22.00 -18.29 -9.79
C VAL A 188 -21.88 -19.06 -11.10
N VAL A 189 -20.85 -19.90 -11.26
CA VAL A 189 -20.69 -20.76 -12.45
C VAL A 189 -21.90 -21.68 -12.62
N GLN A 190 -22.36 -22.36 -11.56
CA GLN A 190 -23.53 -23.24 -11.62
C GLN A 190 -24.83 -22.50 -11.93
N VAL A 191 -24.98 -21.27 -11.44
CA VAL A 191 -26.11 -20.39 -11.78
C VAL A 191 -26.08 -20.03 -13.27
N CYS A 192 -24.93 -19.62 -13.80
CA CYS A 192 -24.79 -19.30 -15.23
C CYS A 192 -25.00 -20.52 -16.13
N GLU A 193 -24.73 -21.73 -15.63
CA GLU A 193 -25.01 -22.98 -16.33
C GLU A 193 -26.48 -23.43 -16.22
N GLY A 194 -27.30 -22.76 -15.42
CA GLY A 194 -28.70 -23.12 -15.16
C GLY A 194 -28.89 -24.34 -14.25
N LYS A 195 -27.81 -24.82 -13.60
CA LYS A 195 -27.84 -25.98 -12.70
C LYS A 195 -28.27 -25.63 -11.28
N LYS A 196 -28.12 -24.36 -10.88
CA LYS A 196 -28.47 -23.85 -9.55
C LYS A 196 -29.38 -22.64 -9.67
N LYS A 197 -30.40 -22.56 -8.81
CA LYS A 197 -31.28 -21.37 -8.73
C LYS A 197 -30.58 -20.21 -8.02
N GLN A 198 -30.86 -19.00 -8.46
CA GLN A 198 -30.34 -17.78 -7.85
C GLN A 198 -30.95 -17.55 -6.47
N THR A 199 -30.11 -17.35 -5.47
CA THR A 199 -30.51 -16.84 -4.16
C THR A 199 -30.34 -15.32 -4.11
N ASN A 200 -30.92 -14.64 -3.11
CA ASN A 200 -30.74 -13.20 -2.93
C ASN A 200 -29.27 -12.80 -2.76
N TYR A 201 -28.49 -13.65 -2.08
CA TYR A 201 -27.05 -13.47 -1.93
C TYR A 201 -26.34 -13.56 -3.28
N LEU A 202 -26.56 -14.64 -4.04
CA LEU A 202 -25.93 -14.84 -5.34
C LEU A 202 -26.33 -13.76 -6.35
N ARG A 203 -27.57 -13.26 -6.30
CA ARG A 203 -28.01 -12.14 -7.14
C ARG A 203 -27.24 -10.86 -6.87
N THR A 204 -26.98 -10.56 -5.60
CA THR A 204 -26.17 -9.39 -5.20
C THR A 204 -24.74 -9.55 -5.67
N LEU A 205 -24.15 -10.71 -5.44
CA LEU A 205 -22.78 -11.03 -5.84
C LEU A 205 -22.60 -10.98 -7.36
N ILE A 206 -23.53 -11.56 -8.13
CA ILE A 206 -23.54 -11.48 -9.60
C ILE A 206 -23.57 -10.01 -10.06
N ASN A 207 -24.40 -9.17 -9.44
CA ASN A 207 -24.48 -7.75 -9.80
C ASN A 207 -23.16 -7.02 -9.55
N GLU A 208 -22.53 -7.23 -8.39
CA GLU A 208 -21.24 -6.62 -8.06
C GLU A 208 -20.12 -7.10 -8.99
N LEU A 209 -20.08 -8.39 -9.32
CA LEU A 209 -19.09 -8.98 -10.22
C LEU A 209 -19.24 -8.49 -11.66
N VAL A 210 -20.47 -8.39 -12.18
CA VAL A 210 -20.73 -7.83 -13.51
C VAL A 210 -20.29 -6.36 -13.57
N LYS A 211 -20.49 -5.61 -12.50
CA LYS A 211 -20.04 -4.22 -12.36
C LYS A 211 -18.51 -4.06 -12.18
N GLY A 212 -17.77 -5.16 -12.06
CA GLY A 212 -16.33 -5.14 -11.78
C GLY A 212 -15.97 -4.62 -10.38
N ILE A 213 -16.94 -4.53 -9.47
CA ILE A 213 -16.79 -4.04 -8.09
C ILE A 213 -16.49 -5.23 -7.18
N LEU A 214 -15.59 -5.04 -6.22
CA LEU A 214 -15.29 -6.06 -5.21
C LEU A 214 -16.51 -6.26 -4.28
N PRO A 215 -17.03 -7.50 -4.14
CA PRO A 215 -18.10 -7.79 -3.20
C PRO A 215 -17.72 -7.50 -1.76
N ARG A 216 -18.65 -6.93 -0.99
CA ARG A 216 -18.40 -6.62 0.44
C ARG A 216 -18.07 -7.87 1.26
N SER A 217 -18.64 -9.02 0.90
CA SER A 217 -18.36 -10.30 1.55
C SER A 217 -16.92 -10.78 1.36
N TRP A 218 -16.16 -10.23 0.41
CA TRP A 218 -14.77 -10.63 0.16
C TRP A 218 -13.76 -9.65 0.79
N SER A 219 -14.21 -8.46 1.21
CA SER A 219 -13.36 -7.40 1.78
C SER A 219 -13.10 -7.62 3.29
N HIS A 220 -12.31 -8.66 3.60
CA HIS A 220 -11.94 -9.02 4.99
C HIS A 220 -10.60 -8.44 5.47
N TYR A 221 -9.86 -7.79 4.58
CA TYR A 221 -8.60 -7.09 4.85
C TYR A 221 -8.62 -5.73 4.15
N THR A 222 -7.69 -4.83 4.49
CA THR A 222 -7.65 -3.50 3.87
C THR A 222 -7.36 -3.62 2.38
N VAL A 223 -8.28 -3.10 1.57
CA VAL A 223 -8.15 -3.02 0.10
C VAL A 223 -8.08 -1.55 -0.30
N PRO A 224 -7.14 -1.15 -1.18
CA PRO A 224 -7.08 0.22 -1.70
C PRO A 224 -8.40 0.66 -2.34
N ALA A 225 -8.78 1.92 -2.10
CA ALA A 225 -9.99 2.49 -2.68
C ALA A 225 -9.91 2.47 -4.22
N GLY A 226 -10.98 2.00 -4.87
CA GLY A 226 -11.05 1.91 -6.32
C GLY A 226 -10.43 0.67 -6.95
N MET A 227 -9.87 -0.27 -6.16
CA MET A 227 -9.42 -1.56 -6.68
C MET A 227 -10.57 -2.34 -7.31
N THR A 228 -10.42 -2.71 -8.58
CA THR A 228 -11.39 -3.54 -9.30
C THR A 228 -11.32 -5.00 -8.83
N VAL A 229 -12.41 -5.75 -9.01
CA VAL A 229 -12.41 -7.18 -8.68
C VAL A 229 -11.35 -7.97 -9.44
N ILE A 230 -11.02 -7.59 -10.67
CA ILE A 230 -9.99 -8.25 -11.48
C ILE A 230 -8.61 -8.08 -10.83
N GLN A 231 -8.26 -6.85 -10.44
CA GLN A 231 -7.01 -6.55 -9.75
C GLN A 231 -6.95 -7.27 -8.39
N TRP A 232 -8.06 -7.24 -7.65
CA TRP A 232 -8.16 -7.89 -6.34
C TRP A 232 -7.98 -9.41 -6.44
N VAL A 233 -8.59 -10.09 -7.41
CA VAL A 233 -8.46 -11.55 -7.56
C VAL A 233 -7.01 -11.94 -7.89
N SER A 234 -6.31 -11.11 -8.67
CA SER A 234 -4.88 -11.33 -8.97
C SER A 234 -4.02 -11.19 -7.71
N ASP A 235 -4.18 -10.09 -6.97
CA ASP A 235 -3.49 -9.84 -5.69
C ASP A 235 -3.82 -10.94 -4.66
N PHE A 236 -5.09 -11.28 -4.49
CA PHE A 236 -5.54 -12.34 -3.60
C PHE A 236 -4.91 -13.69 -3.96
N SER A 237 -4.81 -14.05 -5.25
CA SER A 237 -4.13 -15.27 -5.69
C SER A 237 -2.65 -15.27 -5.27
N GLU A 238 -1.95 -14.15 -5.41
CA GLU A 238 -0.55 -14.02 -4.96
C GLU A 238 -0.41 -14.14 -3.44
N ARG A 239 -1.31 -13.52 -2.67
CA ARG A 239 -1.36 -13.66 -1.19
C ARG A 239 -1.53 -15.11 -0.77
N ILE A 240 -2.45 -15.83 -1.40
CA ILE A 240 -2.69 -17.25 -1.11
C ILE A 240 -1.47 -18.10 -1.48
N LYS A 241 -0.80 -17.83 -2.61
CA LYS A 241 0.46 -18.52 -2.98
C LYS A 241 1.56 -18.29 -1.96
N GLN A 242 1.71 -17.06 -1.47
CA GLN A 242 2.65 -16.76 -0.39
C GLN A 242 2.33 -17.57 0.88
N LEU A 243 1.06 -17.64 1.28
CA LEU A 243 0.64 -18.43 2.44
C LEU A 243 0.83 -19.95 2.23
N GLN A 244 0.68 -20.45 1.01
CA GLN A 244 1.02 -21.83 0.66
C GLN A 244 2.52 -22.10 0.83
N ASN A 245 3.39 -21.20 0.35
CA ASN A 245 4.84 -21.32 0.52
C ASN A 245 5.23 -21.32 2.00
N ILE A 246 4.60 -20.46 2.81
CA ILE A 246 4.78 -20.39 4.27
C ILE A 246 4.35 -21.71 4.94
N SER A 247 3.20 -22.26 4.54
CA SER A 247 2.68 -23.53 5.06
C SER A 247 3.58 -24.71 4.70
N LEU A 248 4.13 -24.73 3.48
CA LEU A 248 5.06 -25.75 3.03
C LEU A 248 6.39 -25.69 3.79
N ALA A 249 6.96 -24.49 3.96
CA ALA A 249 8.18 -24.29 4.75
C ALA A 249 7.98 -24.70 6.22
N ALA A 250 6.82 -24.39 6.82
CA ALA A 250 6.51 -24.83 8.17
C ALA A 250 6.40 -26.35 8.30
N ALA A 251 5.99 -27.05 7.23
CA ALA A 251 5.87 -28.50 7.22
C ALA A 251 7.21 -29.23 7.00
N SER A 252 8.15 -28.65 6.24
CA SER A 252 9.46 -29.24 5.95
C SER A 252 10.46 -29.11 7.11
N GLY A 253 10.60 -27.92 7.69
CA GLY A 253 11.65 -27.62 8.68
C GLY A 253 11.14 -27.02 9.98
N GLY A 254 9.82 -27.07 10.20
CA GLY A 254 9.18 -26.68 11.46
C GLY A 254 9.20 -25.16 11.72
N ALA A 255 8.91 -24.78 12.97
CA ALA A 255 8.82 -23.37 13.38
C ALA A 255 10.11 -22.56 13.15
N LYS A 256 11.27 -23.21 13.12
CA LYS A 256 12.56 -22.52 12.91
C LYS A 256 12.79 -22.13 11.45
N GLU A 257 12.24 -22.87 10.49
CA GLU A 257 12.37 -22.56 9.07
C GLU A 257 11.51 -21.35 8.65
N LEU A 258 10.41 -21.11 9.38
CA LEU A 258 9.55 -19.90 9.24
C LEU A 258 10.27 -18.58 9.51
N LYS A 259 11.46 -18.60 10.10
CA LYS A 259 12.28 -17.40 10.25
C LYS A 259 13.04 -17.06 8.96
N ASN A 260 13.49 -18.07 8.23
CA ASN A 260 14.40 -17.90 7.09
C ASN A 260 13.66 -17.54 5.79
N ILE A 261 12.33 -17.55 5.80
CA ILE A 261 11.52 -17.17 4.66
C ILE A 261 11.55 -15.66 4.43
N HIS A 262 11.69 -15.27 3.17
CA HIS A 262 11.54 -13.88 2.74
C HIS A 262 10.05 -13.58 2.53
N VAL A 263 9.50 -12.69 3.36
CA VAL A 263 8.06 -12.41 3.38
C VAL A 263 7.78 -11.12 2.63
N CYS A 264 6.85 -11.13 1.67
CA CYS A 264 6.33 -9.88 1.12
C CYS A 264 5.33 -9.30 2.14
N LEU A 265 5.68 -8.15 2.73
CA LEU A 265 4.89 -7.54 3.80
C LEU A 265 3.51 -7.10 3.29
N GLY A 266 3.45 -6.57 2.07
CA GLY A 266 2.21 -6.19 1.41
C GLY A 266 1.27 -7.35 1.12
N GLY A 267 1.79 -8.59 1.07
CA GLY A 267 1.01 -9.81 0.85
C GLY A 267 0.33 -10.38 2.10
N LEU A 268 0.66 -9.88 3.29
CA LEU A 268 0.01 -10.28 4.55
C LEU A 268 -1.33 -9.56 4.72
N PHE A 269 -2.29 -10.18 5.41
CA PHE A 269 -3.57 -9.53 5.71
C PHE A 269 -3.43 -8.50 6.84
N VAL A 270 -2.56 -8.77 7.81
CA VAL A 270 -2.27 -7.87 8.95
C VAL A 270 -0.76 -7.67 9.11
N PRO A 271 -0.13 -6.77 8.32
CA PRO A 271 1.33 -6.60 8.31
C PRO A 271 1.91 -6.05 9.62
N GLU A 272 1.19 -5.19 10.35
CA GLU A 272 1.67 -4.66 11.65
C GLU A 272 1.84 -5.78 12.69
N ALA A 273 0.95 -6.77 12.66
CA ALA A 273 1.04 -7.92 13.55
C ALA A 273 2.26 -8.81 13.23
N TYR A 274 2.73 -8.83 11.99
CA TYR A 274 3.99 -9.50 11.64
C TYR A 274 5.18 -8.81 12.30
N ILE A 275 5.27 -7.48 12.20
CA ILE A 275 6.35 -6.70 12.84
C ILE A 275 6.34 -6.95 14.35
N THR A 276 5.17 -6.90 14.98
CA THR A 276 5.02 -7.20 16.41
C THR A 276 5.46 -8.64 16.75
N ALA A 277 5.10 -9.63 15.94
CA ALA A 277 5.51 -11.02 16.15
C ALA A 277 7.03 -11.19 16.02
N THR A 278 7.67 -10.52 15.05
CA THR A 278 9.14 -10.54 14.93
C THR A 278 9.84 -9.89 16.14
N ARG A 279 9.28 -8.79 16.68
CA ARG A 279 9.77 -8.16 17.91
C ARG A 279 9.69 -9.11 19.10
N GLN A 280 8.55 -9.77 19.27
CA GLN A 280 8.34 -10.77 20.33
C GLN A 280 9.27 -11.96 20.20
N TYR A 281 9.49 -12.44 18.97
CA TYR A 281 10.41 -13.54 18.69
C TYR A 281 11.84 -13.20 19.16
N VAL A 282 12.35 -12.01 18.82
CA VAL A 282 13.69 -11.58 19.23
C VAL A 282 13.79 -11.32 20.73
N ALA A 283 12.75 -10.73 21.33
CA ALA A 283 12.68 -10.53 22.77
C ALA A 283 12.75 -11.86 23.53
N GLN A 284 12.02 -12.89 23.07
CA GLN A 284 12.03 -14.21 23.67
C GLN A 284 13.37 -14.94 23.46
N ALA A 285 13.94 -14.86 22.26
CA ALA A 285 15.21 -15.51 21.93
C ALA A 285 16.38 -14.96 22.77
N ASN A 286 16.39 -13.65 23.03
CA ASN A 286 17.47 -12.99 23.77
C ASN A 286 17.13 -12.66 25.23
N SER A 287 15.91 -12.96 25.70
CA SER A 287 15.40 -12.56 27.02
C SER A 287 15.51 -11.03 27.25
N TRP A 288 15.12 -10.25 26.26
CA TRP A 288 15.16 -8.79 26.27
C TRP A 288 13.77 -8.19 26.53
N SER A 289 13.70 -7.01 27.15
CA SER A 289 12.44 -6.27 27.26
C SER A 289 11.99 -5.79 25.88
N LEU A 290 10.67 -5.84 25.61
CA LEU A 290 10.13 -5.38 24.33
C LEU A 290 10.44 -3.90 24.09
N GLU A 291 10.35 -3.07 25.13
CA GLU A 291 10.52 -1.61 25.07
C GLU A 291 11.95 -1.19 24.72
N GLU A 292 12.94 -2.01 25.09
CA GLU A 292 14.36 -1.75 24.82
C GLU A 292 14.75 -2.01 23.36
N LEU A 293 13.86 -2.62 22.56
CA LEU A 293 14.15 -2.99 21.17
C LEU A 293 13.83 -1.85 20.21
N CYS A 294 14.84 -1.48 19.42
CA CYS A 294 14.72 -0.61 18.26
C CYS A 294 14.88 -1.41 16.98
N LEU A 295 14.23 -0.91 15.92
CA LEU A 295 14.28 -1.48 14.59
C LEU A 295 15.40 -0.81 13.79
N GLU A 296 16.38 -1.59 13.36
CA GLU A 296 17.38 -1.18 12.39
C GLU A 296 17.05 -1.83 11.04
N VAL A 297 17.15 -1.05 9.97
CA VAL A 297 16.86 -1.53 8.62
C VAL A 297 18.11 -1.48 7.76
N SER A 298 18.35 -2.59 7.06
CA SER A 298 19.40 -2.68 6.04
C SER A 298 18.84 -3.14 4.71
N VAL A 299 19.08 -2.38 3.64
CA VAL A 299 18.68 -2.76 2.28
C VAL A 299 19.87 -3.42 1.59
N THR A 300 19.65 -4.64 1.11
CA THR A 300 20.66 -5.43 0.42
C THR A 300 20.17 -5.83 -0.97
N THR A 301 21.05 -5.72 -1.97
CA THR A 301 20.78 -6.16 -3.35
C THR A 301 21.11 -7.63 -3.57
N LEU A 302 21.85 -8.26 -2.65
CA LEU A 302 22.18 -9.68 -2.68
C LEU A 302 20.98 -10.50 -2.18
N GLN A 303 20.49 -11.40 -3.03
CA GLN A 303 19.34 -12.27 -2.73
C GLN A 303 19.61 -13.31 -1.62
N ASN A 304 20.89 -13.58 -1.30
CA ASN A 304 21.33 -14.56 -0.29
C ASN A 304 22.02 -13.91 0.92
N ALA A 305 21.56 -12.72 1.35
CA ALA A 305 22.10 -12.09 2.55
C ALA A 305 21.86 -13.01 3.78
N ALA A 306 22.92 -13.29 4.54
CA ALA A 306 22.80 -14.11 5.74
C ALA A 306 21.91 -13.41 6.78
N LEU A 307 20.84 -14.08 7.18
CA LEU A 307 19.95 -13.60 8.24
C LEU A 307 20.45 -14.07 9.60
N ASP A 308 20.93 -13.12 10.40
CA ASP A 308 21.30 -13.34 11.80
C ASP A 308 20.12 -13.77 12.66
N ALA A 309 20.41 -14.25 13.89
CA ALA A 309 19.43 -14.62 14.92
C ALA A 309 18.29 -13.59 15.10
N CYS A 310 18.59 -12.30 14.97
CA CYS A 310 17.70 -11.17 15.26
C CYS A 310 17.17 -10.44 14.02
N SER A 311 17.36 -11.01 12.82
CA SER A 311 16.97 -10.35 11.58
C SER A 311 16.01 -11.15 10.70
N PHE A 312 15.15 -10.43 9.99
CA PHE A 312 14.08 -10.95 9.14
C PHE A 312 14.13 -10.29 7.77
N GLY A 313 13.99 -11.07 6.71
CA GLY A 313 13.99 -10.56 5.34
C GLY A 313 12.59 -10.24 4.85
N VAL A 314 12.38 -9.00 4.40
CA VAL A 314 11.15 -8.51 3.81
C VAL A 314 11.37 -8.12 2.36
N THR A 315 10.43 -8.52 1.50
CA THR A 315 10.44 -8.24 0.06
C THR A 315 9.22 -7.41 -0.36
N GLY A 316 9.24 -6.89 -1.59
CA GLY A 316 8.10 -6.18 -2.17
C GLY A 316 7.93 -4.72 -1.73
N LEU A 317 8.82 -4.21 -0.88
CA LEU A 317 8.82 -2.81 -0.45
C LEU A 317 9.24 -1.89 -1.60
N LYS A 318 8.61 -0.72 -1.67
CA LYS A 318 8.92 0.32 -2.66
C LYS A 318 9.16 1.65 -1.96
N LEU A 319 10.19 2.36 -2.36
CA LEU A 319 10.53 3.69 -1.84
C LEU A 319 10.01 4.76 -2.80
N GLN A 320 9.26 5.75 -2.31
CA GLN A 320 8.78 6.86 -3.12
C GLN A 320 9.61 8.13 -2.90
N GLY A 321 10.02 8.78 -3.99
CA GLY A 321 10.77 10.05 -3.96
C GLY A 321 12.26 9.94 -3.58
N ALA A 322 12.77 8.71 -3.43
CA ALA A 322 14.18 8.45 -3.12
C ALA A 322 14.64 7.11 -3.72
N THR A 323 15.94 6.92 -3.79
CA THR A 323 16.62 5.67 -4.15
C THR A 323 17.53 5.25 -2.99
N CYS A 324 17.72 3.94 -2.82
CA CYS A 324 18.62 3.39 -1.81
C CYS A 324 19.82 2.71 -2.49
N GLY A 325 21.03 3.15 -2.16
CA GLY A 325 22.28 2.54 -2.58
C GLY A 325 23.22 2.33 -1.40
N ASN A 326 23.74 1.12 -1.20
CA ASN A 326 24.62 0.75 -0.08
C ASN A 326 24.06 1.16 1.30
N ASN A 327 22.77 0.89 1.52
CA ASN A 327 22.02 1.28 2.73
C ASN A 327 21.93 2.78 3.02
N LYS A 328 22.16 3.62 2.00
CA LYS A 328 22.05 5.07 2.11
C LYS A 328 21.04 5.63 1.12
N LEU A 329 20.22 6.56 1.58
CA LEU A 329 19.19 7.20 0.78
C LEU A 329 19.72 8.41 0.02
N SER A 330 19.33 8.50 -1.24
CA SER A 330 19.54 9.68 -2.09
C SER A 330 18.19 10.13 -2.65
N LEU A 331 17.94 11.44 -2.68
CA LEU A 331 16.75 11.96 -3.33
C LEU A 331 16.79 11.65 -4.83
N SER A 332 15.64 11.25 -5.37
CA SER A 332 15.50 10.92 -6.78
C SER A 332 14.26 11.56 -7.34
N ASN A 333 14.28 11.83 -8.64
CA ASN A 333 13.09 12.26 -9.35
C ASN A 333 12.21 11.05 -9.72
N ALA A 334 12.69 9.80 -9.63
CA ALA A 334 11.87 8.62 -9.87
C ALA A 334 10.67 8.58 -8.90
N ILE A 335 9.48 8.22 -9.41
CA ILE A 335 8.24 8.14 -8.61
C ILE A 335 8.40 7.09 -7.50
N SER A 336 8.81 5.89 -7.89
CA SER A 336 9.02 4.76 -7.00
C SER A 336 10.27 3.98 -7.40
N THR A 337 10.97 3.43 -6.42
CA THR A 337 12.12 2.55 -6.57
C THR A 337 11.88 1.29 -5.76
N ALA A 338 11.97 0.11 -6.37
CA ALA A 338 11.81 -1.15 -5.66
C ALA A 338 13.01 -1.42 -4.74
N LEU A 339 12.73 -1.92 -3.53
CA LEU A 339 13.73 -2.41 -2.58
C LEU A 339 13.73 -3.94 -2.67
N PRO A 340 14.75 -4.57 -3.30
CA PRO A 340 14.71 -6.00 -3.60
C PRO A 340 14.58 -6.88 -2.35
N LEU A 341 15.45 -6.63 -1.36
CA LEU A 341 15.42 -7.31 -0.07
C LEU A 341 15.78 -6.29 1.02
N THR A 342 14.87 -6.14 1.98
CA THR A 342 15.03 -5.27 3.15
C THR A 342 15.11 -6.15 4.38
N GLN A 343 16.22 -6.09 5.10
CA GLN A 343 16.45 -6.83 6.31
C GLN A 343 16.07 -5.96 7.51
N LEU A 344 15.13 -6.46 8.31
CA LEU A 344 14.66 -5.87 9.55
C LEU A 344 15.41 -6.52 10.71
N ARG A 345 16.24 -5.76 11.44
CA ARG A 345 17.01 -6.24 12.58
C ARG A 345 16.55 -5.56 13.87
N TRP A 346 16.30 -6.35 14.90
CA TRP A 346 15.98 -5.83 16.23
C TRP A 346 17.25 -5.73 17.07
N VAL A 347 17.54 -4.54 17.59
CA VAL A 347 18.73 -4.25 18.38
C VAL A 347 18.31 -3.54 19.68
N LYS A 348 19.03 -3.80 20.78
CA LYS A 348 18.84 -3.04 22.02
C LYS A 348 19.25 -1.58 21.83
N GLN A 349 18.49 -0.65 22.38
CA GLN A 349 18.82 0.79 22.38
C GLN A 349 20.25 1.09 22.84
N THR A 350 20.77 0.34 23.82
CA THR A 350 22.16 0.50 24.30
C THR A 350 23.22 0.17 23.26
N ASN A 351 22.88 -0.70 22.31
CA ASN A 351 23.78 -1.19 21.27
C ASN A 351 23.48 -0.54 19.91
N ALA A 352 22.42 0.27 19.82
CA ALA A 352 22.12 1.04 18.63
C ALA A 352 23.17 2.14 18.49
N GLU A 353 24.04 2.01 17.50
CA GLU A 353 24.98 3.09 17.16
C GLU A 353 24.18 4.33 16.75
N LYS A 354 24.44 5.46 17.41
CA LYS A 354 23.85 6.75 17.01
C LYS A 354 24.46 7.18 15.69
N LYS A 355 23.86 6.74 14.59
CA LYS A 355 24.25 7.13 13.24
C LYS A 355 24.03 8.63 13.07
N ALA A 356 25.06 9.33 12.64
CA ALA A 356 24.94 10.74 12.26
C ALA A 356 24.16 10.83 10.94
N ASN A 357 23.23 11.79 10.84
CA ASN A 357 22.47 12.09 9.63
C ASN A 357 21.47 10.98 9.20
N VAL A 358 20.53 10.65 10.08
CA VAL A 358 19.43 9.70 9.83
C VAL A 358 18.11 10.40 9.50
N VAL A 359 17.29 9.75 8.68
CA VAL A 359 15.92 10.17 8.33
C VAL A 359 14.95 9.08 8.75
N THR A 360 14.00 9.43 9.60
CA THR A 360 12.87 8.57 9.95
C THR A 360 11.77 8.69 8.89
N LEU A 361 11.50 7.59 8.19
CA LEU A 361 10.47 7.49 7.15
C LEU A 361 9.26 6.68 7.64
N PRO A 362 8.04 7.06 7.20
CA PRO A 362 6.85 6.24 7.41
C PRO A 362 6.80 5.08 6.40
N VAL A 363 6.39 3.91 6.89
CA VAL A 363 6.05 2.75 6.05
C VAL A 363 4.53 2.60 6.02
N TYR A 364 3.93 2.88 4.86
CA TYR A 364 2.50 2.77 4.64
C TYR A 364 2.14 1.44 3.99
N LEU A 365 0.89 1.01 4.19
CA LEU A 365 0.36 -0.19 3.55
C LEU A 365 0.36 -0.06 2.02
N ASN A 366 -0.20 1.03 1.51
CA ASN A 366 -0.40 1.25 0.08
C ASN A 366 -0.30 2.74 -0.29
N PHE A 367 -0.45 3.03 -1.58
CA PHE A 367 -0.29 4.37 -2.15
C PHE A 367 -1.24 5.44 -1.57
N THR A 368 -2.34 5.06 -0.90
CA THR A 368 -3.25 6.03 -0.27
C THR A 368 -2.61 6.72 0.95
N ARG A 369 -1.55 6.14 1.52
CA ARG A 369 -0.86 6.63 2.74
C ARG A 369 -1.79 6.83 3.94
N ALA A 370 -2.94 6.14 3.98
CA ALA A 370 -3.89 6.20 5.09
C ALA A 370 -3.44 5.35 6.29
N ASP A 371 -2.96 4.13 6.02
CA ASP A 371 -2.59 3.17 7.06
C ASP A 371 -1.06 3.13 7.26
N LEU A 372 -0.58 3.74 8.34
CA LEU A 372 0.81 3.65 8.79
C LEU A 372 1.05 2.30 9.48
N ILE A 373 2.03 1.54 9.02
CA ILE A 373 2.38 0.23 9.61
C ILE A 373 3.46 0.38 10.68
N PHE A 374 4.57 1.05 10.35
CA PHE A 374 5.69 1.31 11.27
C PHE A 374 6.61 2.41 10.72
N THR A 375 7.60 2.80 11.53
CA THR A 375 8.60 3.81 11.19
C THR A 375 9.97 3.17 10.98
N VAL A 376 10.75 3.71 10.06
CA VAL A 376 12.09 3.20 9.74
C VAL A 376 13.09 4.33 9.67
N ASP A 377 14.24 4.12 10.30
CA ASP A 377 15.38 5.03 10.20
C ASP A 377 16.35 4.58 9.11
N PHE A 378 16.71 5.52 8.24
CA PHE A 378 17.70 5.31 7.17
C PHE A 378 18.82 6.35 7.25
N GLU A 379 20.03 5.96 6.82
CA GLU A 379 21.15 6.88 6.66
C GLU A 379 21.03 7.68 5.35
N ILE A 380 21.39 8.96 5.39
CA ILE A 380 21.44 9.80 4.18
C ILE A 380 22.81 9.62 3.49
N ALA A 381 22.81 9.43 2.16
CA ALA A 381 24.04 9.26 1.37
C ALA A 381 24.79 10.57 1.12
N THR A 382 24.03 11.65 0.95
CA THR A 382 24.49 12.96 0.48
C THR A 382 24.66 13.95 1.64
N ARG A 383 25.31 15.10 1.36
CA ARG A 383 25.27 16.29 2.25
C ARG A 383 23.91 17.02 2.19
N GLU A 384 22.87 16.37 1.69
CA GLU A 384 21.55 16.98 1.64
C GLU A 384 20.97 17.08 3.04
N ASP A 385 20.24 18.16 3.27
CA ASP A 385 19.65 18.44 4.57
C ASP A 385 18.47 17.49 4.82
N PRO A 386 18.35 16.88 6.02
CA PRO A 386 17.24 16.00 6.35
C PRO A 386 15.86 16.61 6.12
N ARG A 387 15.71 17.94 6.26
CA ARG A 387 14.44 18.64 6.01
C ARG A 387 13.98 18.50 4.56
N SER A 388 14.92 18.41 3.63
CA SER A 388 14.61 18.23 2.20
C SER A 388 13.91 16.88 1.94
N PHE A 389 14.24 15.84 2.71
CA PHE A 389 13.56 14.54 2.63
C PHE A 389 12.13 14.61 3.17
N TYR A 390 11.92 15.38 4.23
CA TYR A 390 10.58 15.59 4.80
C TYR A 390 9.71 16.43 3.88
N GLU A 391 10.23 17.53 3.33
CA GLU A 391 9.53 18.38 2.37
C GLU A 391 9.14 17.61 1.09
N ARG A 392 10.01 16.69 0.62
CA ARG A 392 9.70 15.82 -0.51
C ARG A 392 8.68 14.72 -0.21
N GLY A 393 8.29 14.54 1.05
CA GLY A 393 7.31 13.53 1.44
C GLY A 393 7.75 12.10 1.11
N VAL A 394 9.03 11.80 1.31
CA VAL A 394 9.59 10.46 1.08
C VAL A 394 8.91 9.45 2.01
N ALA A 395 8.50 8.30 1.47
CA ALA A 395 7.83 7.25 2.22
C ALA A 395 8.11 5.87 1.61
N VAL A 396 7.87 4.81 2.39
CA VAL A 396 7.95 3.42 1.92
C VAL A 396 6.53 2.85 1.80
N LEU A 397 6.27 2.12 0.72
CA LEU A 397 4.99 1.44 0.47
C LEU A 397 5.18 -0.08 0.44
N CYS A 398 4.20 -0.82 0.98
CA CYS A 398 4.20 -2.28 1.00
C CYS A 398 3.50 -2.91 -0.21
N THR A 399 2.40 -2.29 -0.68
CA THR A 399 1.58 -2.73 -1.81
C THR A 399 1.36 -1.56 -2.75
N GLU A 400 1.44 -1.80 -4.06
CA GLU A 400 1.08 -0.81 -5.11
C GLU A 400 0.02 -1.39 -6.03
#